data_AF-A0AAU2A5A1-F1
#
_entry.id   AF-A0AAU2A5A1-F1
#
_cell.length_a   1.000
_cell.length_b   1.000
_cell.length_c   1.000
_cell.angle_alpha   90.00
_cell.angle_beta   90.00
_cell.angle_gamma   90.00
#
_symmetry.space_group_name_H-M   'P 1'
#
loop_
_entity.id
_entity.type
_entity.pdbx_description
1 polymer ?
#
loop_
_entity_poly.entity_id
_entity_poly.type
_entity_poly.pdbx_seq_one_letter_code
_entity_poly.pdbx_strand_id
1 'polypeptide(L)'
;MAQISRAGAVNIEYGHFPVGELWEPGFERQNDNPDPHASEAVVVAPGVIIVRSRVQGHTAPVVLALGNQRGQQGQAPGSGWELLASVAYRPVYTGRMAAFDTTNGPARSADDPVGVFGQQVSPGAPTLDLDPSHTYDVQVWSQGRSDSRERFDEALPGADAERATGFESYLIVFVTSGTQEPPSPTTRESRRDRLTRSHGRPPLNSR
;
A
#
# COMPACT_ATOMS: atom_id res chain seq x y z
N MET A 1 -0.01 20.36 -8.22
CA MET A 1 1.20 19.53 -8.39
C MET A 1 1.00 18.32 -7.51
N ALA A 2 1.17 17.09 -8.01
CA ALA A 2 0.94 15.88 -7.23
C ALA A 2 1.95 15.82 -6.07
N GLN A 3 1.50 15.39 -4.89
CA GLN A 3 2.40 15.06 -3.80
C GLN A 3 2.97 13.67 -4.07
N ILE A 4 4.28 13.54 -4.16
CA ILE A 4 4.97 12.28 -4.49
C ILE A 4 5.85 11.91 -3.29
N SER A 5 5.77 10.66 -2.85
CA SER A 5 6.64 10.12 -1.80
C SER A 5 8.10 10.04 -2.26
N ARG A 6 9.00 9.64 -1.36
CA ARG A 6 10.31 9.13 -1.81
C ARG A 6 10.16 7.75 -2.46
N ALA A 7 11.19 7.32 -3.18
CA ALA A 7 11.22 5.99 -3.81
C ALA A 7 11.72 4.95 -2.80
N GLY A 8 10.84 4.01 -2.47
CA GLY A 8 11.18 2.84 -1.66
C GLY A 8 11.40 1.62 -2.51
N ALA A 9 11.77 0.53 -1.87
CA ALA A 9 11.94 -0.77 -2.48
C ALA A 9 11.33 -1.86 -1.59
N VAL A 10 10.54 -2.74 -2.21
CA VAL A 10 9.90 -3.88 -1.56
C VAL A 10 10.52 -5.19 -2.01
N ASN A 11 10.66 -6.14 -1.10
CA ASN A 11 11.05 -7.50 -1.40
C ASN A 11 9.82 -8.36 -1.71
N ILE A 12 9.76 -8.89 -2.93
CA ILE A 12 8.63 -9.70 -3.41
C ILE A 12 8.90 -11.17 -3.14
N GLU A 13 8.55 -11.65 -1.94
CA GLU A 13 8.83 -13.03 -1.54
C GLU A 13 7.69 -14.01 -1.93
N TYR A 14 6.44 -13.56 -1.86
CA TYR A 14 5.24 -14.38 -2.16
C TYR A 14 4.47 -13.89 -3.38
N GLY A 15 5.18 -13.32 -4.35
CA GLY A 15 4.58 -12.81 -5.60
C GLY A 15 3.61 -11.63 -5.39
N HIS A 16 3.67 -10.95 -4.25
CA HIS A 16 2.89 -9.75 -3.96
C HIS A 16 3.56 -8.91 -2.87
N PHE A 17 3.09 -7.69 -2.71
CA PHE A 17 3.43 -6.79 -1.60
C PHE A 17 2.21 -5.92 -1.21
N PRO A 18 2.07 -5.53 0.08
CA PRO A 18 1.04 -4.60 0.50
C PRO A 18 1.46 -3.13 0.42
N VAL A 19 0.50 -2.27 0.09
CA VAL A 19 0.51 -0.82 0.34
C VAL A 19 -0.67 -0.53 1.25
N GLY A 20 -0.41 -0.14 2.49
CA GLY A 20 -1.45 -0.02 3.50
C GLY A 20 -1.28 1.15 4.43
N GLU A 21 -2.31 1.43 5.21
CA GLU A 21 -2.23 2.41 6.29
C GLU A 21 -1.40 1.87 7.45
N LEU A 22 -0.50 2.71 7.96
CA LEU A 22 0.19 2.44 9.21
C LEU A 22 -0.84 2.45 10.34
N TRP A 23 -1.03 1.30 10.97
CA TRP A 23 -1.95 1.19 12.10
C TRP A 23 -1.48 2.05 13.28
N GLU A 24 -2.42 2.79 13.87
CA GLU A 24 -2.17 3.66 15.02
C GLU A 24 -2.95 3.23 16.26
N PRO A 25 -2.38 3.38 17.47
CA PRO A 25 -3.09 3.09 18.71
C PRO A 25 -4.37 3.93 18.84
N GLY A 26 -5.51 3.27 19.04
CA GLY A 26 -6.82 3.92 19.17
C GLY A 26 -7.80 3.51 18.09
N PHE A 27 -7.32 2.91 17.01
CA PHE A 27 -8.17 2.30 15.98
C PHE A 27 -8.23 0.77 16.13
N GLU A 28 -9.38 0.19 15.81
CA GLU A 28 -9.54 -1.26 15.70
C GLU A 28 -8.70 -1.79 14.52
N ARG A 29 -7.93 -2.86 14.75
CA ARG A 29 -7.17 -3.49 13.67
C ARG A 29 -8.13 -4.17 12.71
N GLN A 30 -8.09 -3.74 11.46
CA GLN A 30 -8.80 -4.39 10.36
C GLN A 30 -7.89 -5.53 9.89
N ASN A 31 -8.15 -6.74 10.39
CA ASN A 31 -7.40 -7.95 10.02
C ASN A 31 -8.13 -8.73 8.91
N ASP A 32 -8.70 -8.02 7.94
CA ASP A 32 -9.27 -8.67 6.78
C ASP A 32 -8.10 -9.21 5.95
N ASN A 33 -7.93 -10.53 6.00
CA ASN A 33 -7.00 -11.22 5.12
C ASN A 33 -7.60 -11.21 3.72
N PRO A 34 -7.03 -10.45 2.76
CA PRO A 34 -7.49 -10.51 1.38
C PRO A 34 -7.37 -11.94 0.85
N ASP A 35 -8.28 -12.30 -0.06
CA ASP A 35 -8.31 -13.65 -0.65
C ASP A 35 -6.99 -13.93 -1.39
N PRO A 36 -6.17 -14.88 -0.91
CA PRO A 36 -4.89 -15.21 -1.54
C PRO A 36 -5.07 -15.84 -2.93
N HIS A 37 -6.27 -16.28 -3.28
CA HIS A 37 -6.60 -16.89 -4.57
C HIS A 37 -7.16 -15.92 -5.61
N ALA A 38 -7.37 -14.65 -5.25
CA ALA A 38 -7.85 -13.64 -6.18
C ALA A 38 -6.88 -13.49 -7.35
N SER A 39 -7.33 -13.78 -8.58
CA SER A 39 -6.50 -13.72 -9.80
C SER A 39 -6.17 -12.29 -10.25
N GLU A 40 -6.76 -11.30 -9.60
CA GLU A 40 -6.59 -9.89 -9.90
C GLU A 40 -5.16 -9.42 -9.59
N ALA A 41 -4.61 -8.55 -10.44
CA ALA A 41 -3.27 -7.99 -10.23
C ALA A 41 -3.21 -7.09 -9.00
N VAL A 42 -4.36 -6.54 -8.58
CA VAL A 42 -4.50 -5.67 -7.42
C VAL A 42 -5.75 -6.09 -6.66
N VAL A 43 -5.63 -6.31 -5.35
CA VAL A 43 -6.73 -6.67 -4.46
C VAL A 43 -6.82 -5.61 -3.36
N VAL A 44 -8.01 -5.12 -3.07
CA VAL A 44 -8.23 -4.11 -2.03
C VAL A 44 -8.99 -4.73 -0.86
N ALA A 45 -8.48 -4.50 0.34
CA ALA A 45 -9.14 -4.77 1.61
C ALA A 45 -9.13 -3.50 2.48
N PRO A 46 -9.93 -3.42 3.56
CA PRO A 46 -9.92 -2.26 4.44
C PRO A 46 -8.51 -1.94 4.96
N GLY A 47 -8.03 -0.73 4.66
CA GLY A 47 -6.70 -0.27 5.09
C GLY A 47 -5.51 -0.80 4.29
N VAL A 48 -5.71 -1.63 3.26
CA VAL A 48 -4.60 -2.23 2.50
C VAL A 48 -4.95 -2.51 1.04
N ILE A 49 -3.98 -2.27 0.17
CA ILE A 49 -3.98 -2.59 -1.25
C ILE A 49 -2.86 -3.60 -1.48
N ILE A 50 -3.19 -4.81 -1.90
CA ILE A 50 -2.21 -5.83 -2.28
C ILE A 50 -1.95 -5.74 -3.77
N VAL A 51 -0.68 -5.60 -4.14
CA VAL A 51 -0.23 -5.59 -5.53
C VAL A 51 0.52 -6.89 -5.81
N ARG A 52 0.06 -7.66 -6.81
CA ARG A 52 0.71 -8.90 -7.23
C ARG A 52 1.82 -8.61 -8.24
N SER A 53 2.93 -9.30 -8.11
CA SER A 53 4.03 -9.35 -9.08
C SER A 53 3.88 -10.54 -10.03
N ARG A 54 4.43 -10.47 -11.24
CA ARG A 54 4.57 -11.66 -12.11
C ARG A 54 5.77 -12.53 -11.72
N VAL A 55 6.73 -11.97 -11.00
CA VAL A 55 7.98 -12.61 -10.60
C VAL A 55 8.14 -12.60 -9.08
N GLN A 56 8.61 -13.73 -8.53
CA GLN A 56 8.93 -13.88 -7.11
C GLN A 56 10.44 -13.84 -6.87
N GLY A 57 10.85 -13.51 -5.65
CA GLY A 57 12.25 -13.49 -5.23
C GLY A 57 13.04 -12.32 -5.81
N HIS A 58 12.45 -11.13 -5.88
CA HIS A 58 13.11 -9.95 -6.42
C HIS A 58 12.75 -8.68 -5.63
N THR A 59 13.56 -7.63 -5.78
CA THR A 59 13.27 -6.31 -5.21
C THR A 59 12.67 -5.39 -6.26
N ALA A 60 11.54 -4.78 -5.96
CA ALA A 60 10.83 -3.85 -6.84
C ALA A 60 10.78 -2.43 -6.24
N PRO A 61 11.18 -1.38 -6.99
CA PRO A 61 10.95 0.00 -6.59
C PRO A 61 9.45 0.34 -6.51
N VAL A 62 9.08 1.12 -5.50
CA VAL A 62 7.69 1.56 -5.27
C VAL A 62 7.67 3.05 -4.94
N VAL A 63 6.76 3.77 -5.60
CA VAL A 63 6.47 5.19 -5.32
C VAL A 63 4.98 5.34 -5.03
N LEU A 64 4.64 6.18 -4.05
CA LEU A 64 3.26 6.59 -3.77
C LEU A 64 3.06 8.03 -4.22
N ALA A 65 1.88 8.34 -4.77
CA ALA A 65 1.54 9.70 -5.15
C ALA A 65 0.08 10.04 -4.83
N LEU A 66 -0.18 11.28 -4.46
CA LEU A 66 -1.51 11.87 -4.33
C LEU A 66 -1.73 12.84 -5.50
N GLY A 67 -2.72 12.53 -6.33
CA GLY A 67 -3.16 13.35 -7.46
C GLY A 67 -4.27 14.31 -7.05
N ASN A 68 -4.13 15.58 -7.43
CA ASN A 68 -5.01 16.65 -6.93
C ASN A 68 -6.24 16.89 -7.83
N GLN A 69 -6.38 16.20 -8.96
CA GLN A 69 -7.47 16.43 -9.92
C GLN A 69 -7.92 15.17 -10.65
N ARG A 70 -9.23 15.08 -10.89
CA ARG A 70 -9.88 14.11 -11.80
C ARG A 70 -9.25 14.08 -13.20
N GLY A 71 -8.62 15.17 -13.65
CA GLY A 71 -7.94 15.25 -14.95
C GLY A 71 -6.63 14.45 -15.05
N GLN A 72 -6.09 13.95 -13.93
CA GLN A 72 -4.92 13.07 -13.92
C GLN A 72 -5.30 11.59 -13.92
N GLN A 73 -6.61 11.29 -13.84
CA GLN A 73 -7.13 9.93 -13.87
C GLN A 73 -6.85 9.29 -15.24
N GLY A 74 -6.04 8.23 -15.24
CA GLY A 74 -5.72 7.47 -16.45
C GLY A 74 -4.59 8.07 -17.30
N GLN A 75 -3.95 9.15 -16.84
CA GLN A 75 -2.76 9.66 -17.50
C GLN A 75 -1.54 8.85 -17.08
N ALA A 76 -0.89 8.20 -18.05
CA ALA A 76 0.31 7.42 -17.79
C ALA A 76 1.42 8.30 -17.15
N PRO A 77 2.13 7.79 -16.13
CA PRO A 77 3.21 8.51 -15.46
C PRO A 77 4.43 8.82 -16.34
N GLY A 78 4.54 8.17 -17.49
CA GLY A 78 5.63 8.31 -18.43
C GLY A 78 5.66 7.12 -19.40
N SER A 79 6.67 7.09 -20.28
CA SER A 79 6.88 5.97 -21.19
C SER A 79 7.18 4.67 -20.44
N GLY A 80 6.57 3.57 -20.87
CA GLY A 80 6.79 2.23 -20.30
C GLY A 80 6.00 1.91 -19.05
N TRP A 81 5.17 2.85 -18.56
CA TRP A 81 4.21 2.58 -17.49
C TRP A 81 2.90 2.02 -18.06
N GLU A 82 2.43 0.92 -17.50
CA GLU A 82 1.18 0.24 -17.82
C GLU A 82 0.24 0.26 -16.61
N LEU A 83 -1.03 0.60 -16.82
CA LEU A 83 -2.05 0.57 -15.77
C LEU A 83 -2.47 -0.88 -15.50
N LEU A 84 -2.31 -1.32 -14.25
CA LEU A 84 -2.73 -2.66 -13.81
C LEU A 84 -4.19 -2.69 -13.37
N ALA A 85 -4.59 -1.69 -12.58
CA ALA A 85 -5.94 -1.58 -12.06
C ALA A 85 -6.26 -0.14 -11.64
N SER A 86 -7.56 0.17 -11.65
CA SER A 86 -8.14 1.33 -10.98
C SER A 86 -9.16 0.82 -9.97
N VAL A 87 -8.94 1.09 -8.68
CA VAL A 87 -9.71 0.51 -7.58
C VAL A 87 -10.14 1.58 -6.59
N ALA A 88 -11.33 1.43 -6.02
CA ALA A 88 -11.80 2.34 -4.97
C ALA A 88 -11.09 2.03 -3.64
N TYR A 89 -10.65 3.08 -2.95
CA TYR A 89 -10.02 2.99 -1.63
C TYR A 89 -10.65 3.98 -0.66
N ARG A 90 -10.78 3.56 0.59
CA ARG A 90 -11.27 4.39 1.70
C ARG A 90 -10.30 4.25 2.87
N PRO A 91 -9.70 5.35 3.34
CA PRO A 91 -8.94 5.35 4.57
C PRO A 91 -9.80 4.84 5.74
N VAL A 92 -9.23 3.97 6.56
CA VAL A 92 -9.86 3.41 7.77
C VAL A 92 -9.16 3.84 9.05
N TYR A 93 -8.00 4.48 8.95
CA TYR A 93 -7.25 5.12 10.03
C TYR A 93 -7.04 6.60 9.73
N THR A 94 -5.85 7.13 10.02
CA THR A 94 -5.46 8.53 9.81
C THR A 94 -5.08 8.83 8.36
N GLY A 95 -5.07 7.83 7.47
CA GLY A 95 -4.68 7.99 6.06
C GLY A 95 -3.17 7.91 5.80
N ARG A 96 -2.35 7.57 6.80
CA ARG A 96 -0.89 7.46 6.60
C ARG A 96 -0.52 6.16 5.88
N MET A 97 -0.30 6.25 4.57
CA MET A 97 0.05 5.12 3.70
C MET A 97 1.55 4.84 3.71
N ALA A 98 1.90 3.55 3.61
CA ALA A 98 3.26 3.08 3.34
C ALA A 98 3.22 1.82 2.45
N ALA A 99 4.30 1.60 1.69
CA ALA A 99 4.57 0.29 1.10
C ALA A 99 5.26 -0.62 2.13
N PHE A 100 5.00 -1.92 2.06
CA PHE A 100 5.55 -2.91 2.98
C PHE A 100 6.17 -4.07 2.22
N ASP A 101 7.22 -4.65 2.81
CA ASP A 101 7.64 -6.00 2.53
C ASP A 101 6.62 -6.97 3.12
N THR A 102 6.41 -8.09 2.43
CA THR A 102 5.43 -9.10 2.87
C THR A 102 5.81 -9.74 4.20
N THR A 103 7.10 -9.76 4.55
CA THR A 103 7.62 -10.40 5.77
C THR A 103 8.39 -9.45 6.70
N ASN A 104 8.94 -8.36 6.17
CA ASN A 104 9.96 -7.56 6.88
C ASN A 104 9.47 -6.18 7.36
N GLY A 105 8.18 -5.87 7.22
CA GLY A 105 7.61 -4.60 7.66
C GLY A 105 7.71 -3.51 6.58
N PRO A 106 7.84 -2.22 6.93
CA PRO A 106 7.84 -1.13 5.95
C PRO A 106 8.96 -1.27 4.91
N ALA A 107 8.67 -0.86 3.68
CA ALA A 107 9.62 -0.86 2.57
C ALA A 107 10.88 -0.07 2.91
N ARG A 108 12.03 -0.61 2.49
CA ARG A 108 13.32 0.08 2.60
C ARG A 108 13.44 1.20 1.56
N SER A 109 14.51 1.99 1.66
CA SER A 109 14.89 2.91 0.58
C SER A 109 15.22 2.15 -0.69
N ALA A 110 14.86 2.67 -1.86
CA ALA A 110 15.38 2.18 -3.13
C ALA A 110 16.89 2.41 -3.23
N ASP A 111 17.55 1.67 -4.12
CA ASP A 111 18.97 1.88 -4.43
C ASP A 111 19.16 3.04 -5.41
N ASP A 112 18.26 3.15 -6.39
CA ASP A 112 18.31 4.16 -7.45
C ASP A 112 17.06 5.07 -7.47
N PRO A 113 17.16 6.30 -8.01
CA PRO A 113 16.01 7.14 -8.27
C PRO A 113 15.01 6.50 -9.23
N VAL A 114 13.72 6.83 -9.06
CA VAL A 114 12.65 6.33 -9.93
C VAL A 114 12.03 7.49 -10.72
N GLY A 115 11.91 7.30 -12.03
CA GLY A 115 11.31 8.29 -12.93
C GLY A 115 9.78 8.21 -12.96
N VAL A 116 9.08 9.20 -12.40
CA VAL A 116 7.61 9.31 -12.44
C VAL A 116 7.17 10.73 -12.77
N PHE A 117 6.16 10.88 -13.61
CA PHE A 117 5.63 12.17 -14.06
C PHE A 117 6.70 13.14 -14.59
N GLY A 118 7.73 12.61 -15.26
CA GLY A 118 8.87 13.38 -15.77
C GLY A 118 9.85 13.88 -14.69
N GLN A 119 9.75 13.40 -13.45
CA GLN A 119 10.62 13.75 -12.33
C GLN A 119 11.41 12.54 -11.84
N GLN A 120 12.64 12.76 -11.40
CA GLN A 120 13.47 11.75 -10.72
C GLN A 120 13.21 11.82 -9.22
N VAL A 121 12.51 10.82 -8.69
CA VAL A 121 12.21 10.72 -7.27
C VAL A 121 13.38 10.08 -6.55
N SER A 122 13.98 10.82 -5.61
CA SER A 122 15.11 10.30 -4.84
C SER A 122 14.70 9.14 -3.92
N PRO A 123 15.63 8.22 -3.63
CA PRO A 123 15.41 7.16 -2.66
C PRO A 123 15.00 7.64 -1.27
N GLY A 124 14.19 6.83 -0.58
CA GLY A 124 13.79 7.04 0.81
C GLY A 124 12.53 6.25 1.19
N ALA A 125 11.92 6.59 2.33
CA ALA A 125 10.70 5.92 2.77
C ALA A 125 9.50 6.25 1.84
N PRO A 126 8.81 5.25 1.26
CA PRO A 126 7.66 5.47 0.39
C PRO A 126 6.40 5.66 1.24
N THR A 127 6.29 6.81 1.91
CA THR A 127 5.14 7.16 2.74
C THR A 127 4.37 8.34 2.16
N LEU A 128 3.04 8.31 2.29
CA LEU A 128 2.14 9.34 1.79
C LEU A 128 0.99 9.54 2.78
N ASP A 129 0.69 10.79 3.11
CA ASP A 129 -0.45 11.13 3.96
C ASP A 129 -1.67 11.41 3.08
N LEU A 130 -2.73 10.65 3.28
CA LEU A 130 -4.05 10.89 2.71
C LEU A 130 -4.91 11.65 3.70
N ASP A 131 -5.83 12.48 3.20
CA ASP A 131 -6.90 13.02 4.03
C ASP A 131 -7.94 11.92 4.28
N PRO A 132 -8.17 11.49 5.54
CA PRO A 132 -9.08 10.40 5.85
C PRO A 132 -10.56 10.79 5.67
N SER A 133 -10.88 12.08 5.49
CA SER A 133 -12.23 12.56 5.14
C SER A 133 -12.60 12.34 3.67
N HIS A 134 -11.69 11.81 2.86
CA HIS A 134 -11.90 11.57 1.44
C HIS A 134 -11.88 10.09 1.07
N THR A 135 -12.55 9.76 -0.03
CA THR A 135 -12.38 8.48 -0.73
C THR A 135 -11.49 8.70 -1.95
N TYR A 136 -10.81 7.64 -2.39
CA TYR A 136 -9.84 7.70 -3.48
C TYR A 136 -10.16 6.67 -4.56
N ASP A 137 -9.95 7.04 -5.82
CA ASP A 137 -9.73 6.10 -6.91
C ASP A 137 -8.21 5.90 -7.02
N VAL A 138 -7.76 4.68 -6.83
CA VAL A 138 -6.35 4.33 -6.77
C VAL A 138 -5.94 3.65 -8.06
N GLN A 139 -4.96 4.25 -8.73
CA GLN A 139 -4.40 3.73 -9.96
C GLN A 139 -3.06 3.08 -9.65
N VAL A 140 -2.96 1.78 -9.93
CA VAL A 140 -1.72 1.02 -9.76
C VAL A 140 -1.08 0.85 -11.12
N TRP A 141 0.08 1.46 -11.29
CA TRP A 141 0.87 1.37 -12.51
C TRP A 141 2.09 0.49 -12.29
N SER A 142 2.53 -0.17 -13.35
CA SER A 142 3.79 -0.91 -13.36
C SER A 142 4.65 -0.55 -14.55
N GLN A 143 5.97 -0.67 -14.42
CA GLN A 143 6.93 -0.57 -15.50
C GLN A 143 7.79 -1.84 -15.52
N GLY A 144 8.12 -2.34 -16.72
CA GLY A 144 8.91 -3.56 -16.91
C GLY A 144 8.13 -4.87 -16.69
N ARG A 145 6.85 -4.81 -16.32
CA ARG A 145 6.08 -6.02 -15.99
C ARG A 145 5.78 -6.93 -17.19
N SER A 146 5.66 -6.37 -18.39
CA SER A 146 5.20 -7.13 -19.57
C SER A 146 6.11 -8.32 -19.91
N ASP A 147 7.42 -8.15 -19.72
CA ASP A 147 8.49 -9.10 -20.05
C ASP A 147 9.28 -9.58 -18.81
N SER A 148 8.76 -9.29 -17.60
CA SER A 148 9.50 -9.53 -16.36
C SER A 148 9.77 -11.01 -16.13
N ARG A 149 8.84 -11.87 -16.55
CA ARG A 149 8.96 -13.32 -16.40
C ARG A 149 10.07 -13.88 -17.28
N GLU A 150 10.10 -13.47 -18.54
CA GLU A 150 11.11 -13.87 -19.51
C GLU A 150 12.50 -13.44 -19.03
N ARG A 151 12.67 -12.18 -18.62
CA ARG A 151 13.94 -11.69 -18.08
C ARG A 151 14.37 -12.41 -16.81
N PHE A 152 13.43 -12.80 -15.96
CA PHE A 152 13.73 -13.57 -14.75
C PHE A 152 14.18 -14.99 -15.07
N ASP A 153 13.48 -15.68 -15.97
CA ASP A 153 13.83 -17.02 -16.43
C ASP A 153 15.19 -17.04 -17.16
N GLU A 154 15.55 -15.96 -17.86
CA GLU A 154 16.88 -15.77 -18.47
C GLU A 154 18.00 -15.49 -17.46
N ALA A 155 17.70 -14.85 -16.33
CA ALA A 155 18.67 -14.55 -15.28
C ALA A 155 18.97 -15.74 -14.34
N LEU A 156 18.14 -16.79 -14.38
CA LEU A 156 18.20 -17.96 -13.50
C LEU A 156 19.45 -18.87 -13.62
N PRO A 157 20.25 -18.92 -14.71
CA PRO A 157 21.53 -19.60 -14.68
C PRO A 157 22.64 -18.65 -14.17
N GLY A 158 22.73 -18.49 -12.85
CA GLY A 158 23.95 -17.98 -12.19
C GLY A 158 23.90 -16.58 -11.59
N ALA A 159 22.75 -15.89 -11.56
CA ALA A 159 22.64 -14.64 -10.82
C ALA A 159 22.57 -14.90 -9.31
N ASP A 160 23.38 -14.19 -8.53
CA ASP A 160 23.16 -14.01 -7.09
C ASP A 160 21.71 -13.54 -6.90
N ALA A 161 20.86 -14.42 -6.39
CA ALA A 161 19.43 -14.16 -6.19
C ALA A 161 19.19 -12.89 -5.32
N GLU A 162 20.19 -12.48 -4.54
CA GLU A 162 20.17 -11.28 -3.71
C GLU A 162 20.22 -9.95 -4.50
N ARG A 163 20.52 -9.97 -5.81
CA ARG A 163 20.63 -8.76 -6.67
C ARG A 163 19.60 -8.67 -7.80
N ALA A 164 18.60 -9.54 -7.80
CA ALA A 164 17.44 -9.49 -8.70
C ALA A 164 16.63 -8.19 -8.48
N THR A 165 17.10 -7.08 -9.05
CA THR A 165 16.50 -5.73 -9.00
C THR A 165 16.06 -5.33 -10.41
N GLY A 166 15.03 -4.49 -10.52
CA GLY A 166 14.65 -3.89 -11.81
C GLY A 166 13.86 -4.79 -12.76
N PHE A 167 13.25 -5.88 -12.26
CA PHE A 167 12.25 -6.61 -13.04
C PHE A 167 10.97 -5.80 -13.17
N GLU A 168 10.47 -5.27 -12.07
CA GLU A 168 9.24 -4.48 -12.04
C GLU A 168 9.44 -3.25 -11.17
N SER A 169 8.78 -2.16 -11.53
CA SER A 169 8.66 -0.95 -10.70
C SER A 169 7.19 -0.56 -10.62
N TYR A 170 6.76 0.00 -9.49
CA TYR A 170 5.36 0.29 -9.23
C TYR A 170 5.15 1.74 -8.80
N LEU A 171 4.03 2.30 -9.26
CA LEU A 171 3.53 3.60 -8.81
C LEU A 171 2.07 3.44 -8.40
N ILE A 172 1.75 3.88 -7.20
CA ILE A 172 0.39 3.85 -6.65
C ILE A 172 -0.09 5.30 -6.52
N VAL A 173 -1.07 5.66 -7.33
CA VAL A 173 -1.60 7.03 -7.42
C VAL A 173 -2.98 7.08 -6.79
N PHE A 174 -3.12 7.81 -5.69
CA PHE A 174 -4.39 8.09 -5.04
C PHE A 174 -4.99 9.35 -5.66
N VAL A 175 -6.17 9.26 -6.28
CA VAL A 175 -6.89 10.41 -6.84
C VAL A 175 -8.17 10.60 -6.04
N THR A 176 -8.35 11.77 -5.43
CA THR A 176 -9.57 12.06 -4.67
C THR A 176 -10.82 11.86 -5.53
N SER A 177 -11.71 10.97 -5.09
CA SER A 177 -12.91 10.56 -5.84
C SER A 177 -14.21 11.01 -5.19
N GLY A 178 -14.19 11.28 -3.87
CA GLY A 178 -15.36 11.65 -3.09
C GLY A 178 -14.99 11.93 -1.63
N THR A 179 -16.01 12.00 -0.78
CA THR A 179 -15.88 12.28 0.66
C THR A 179 -16.45 11.15 1.49
N GLN A 180 -15.96 11.00 2.71
CA GLN A 180 -16.51 10.11 3.73
C GLN A 180 -16.46 10.79 5.11
N GLU A 181 -17.14 10.20 6.09
CA GLU A 181 -16.93 10.59 7.49
C GLU A 181 -15.54 10.12 7.93
N PRO A 182 -14.71 10.99 8.54
CA PRO A 182 -13.38 10.59 9.00
C PRO A 182 -13.47 9.42 10.01
N PRO A 183 -12.62 8.39 9.88
CA PRO A 183 -12.51 7.34 10.87
C PRO A 183 -12.20 7.94 12.24
N SER A 184 -13.02 7.60 13.23
CA SER A 184 -12.82 8.05 14.60
C SER A 184 -12.10 6.97 15.40
N PRO A 185 -11.08 7.32 16.20
CA PRO A 185 -10.48 6.37 17.11
C PRO A 185 -11.56 5.87 18.07
N THR A 186 -11.65 4.55 18.22
CA THR A 186 -12.53 3.95 19.24
C THR A 186 -12.17 4.55 20.59
N THR A 187 -13.13 5.20 21.23
CA THR A 187 -13.01 5.66 22.62
C THR A 187 -12.48 4.49 23.41
N ARG A 188 -11.29 4.61 24.04
CA ARG A 188 -10.73 3.54 24.88
C ARG A 188 -11.77 3.21 25.94
N GLU A 189 -12.57 2.16 25.72
CA GLU A 189 -13.38 1.60 26.80
C GLU A 189 -12.38 1.18 27.87
N SER A 190 -12.49 1.79 29.04
CA SER A 190 -11.63 1.41 30.14
C SER A 190 -11.86 -0.08 30.42
N ARG A 191 -10.83 -0.79 30.90
CA ARG A 191 -10.98 -2.19 31.35
C ARG A 191 -12.18 -2.34 32.30
N ARG A 192 -12.49 -1.29 33.06
CA ARG A 192 -13.64 -1.18 33.96
C ARG A 192 -14.97 -1.15 33.21
N ASP A 193 -15.10 -0.36 32.15
CA ASP A 193 -16.33 -0.29 31.33
C ASP A 193 -16.62 -1.63 30.65
N ARG A 194 -15.57 -2.29 30.13
CA ARG A 194 -15.66 -3.61 29.52
C ARG A 194 -16.12 -4.68 30.52
N LEU A 195 -15.59 -4.67 31.74
CA LEU A 195 -16.01 -5.56 32.83
C LEU A 195 -17.43 -5.27 33.33
N THR A 196 -17.85 -4.01 33.33
CA THR A 196 -19.20 -3.62 33.79
C THR A 196 -20.28 -4.06 32.81
N ARG A 197 -19.96 -4.10 31.50
CA ARG A 197 -20.85 -4.63 30.46
C ARG A 197 -20.91 -6.17 30.46
N SER A 198 -19.79 -6.85 30.71
CA SER A 198 -19.72 -8.33 30.70
C SER A 198 -20.25 -9.00 31.96
N HIS A 199 -20.16 -8.35 33.13
CA HIS A 199 -20.53 -8.96 34.41
C HIS A 199 -21.65 -8.24 35.17
N GLY A 200 -22.25 -7.19 34.59
CA GLY A 200 -23.18 -6.33 35.30
C GLY A 200 -22.48 -5.54 36.41
N ARG A 201 -23.17 -4.54 36.97
CA ARG A 201 -22.65 -3.80 38.14
C ARG A 201 -22.52 -4.78 39.31
N PRO A 202 -21.36 -4.88 39.98
CA PRO A 202 -21.27 -5.64 41.22
C PRO A 202 -22.26 -5.03 42.23
N PRO A 203 -23.04 -5.85 42.96
CA PRO A 203 -24.00 -5.33 43.91
C PRO A 203 -23.24 -4.53 44.98
N LEU A 204 -23.54 -3.25 45.07
CA LEU A 204 -23.13 -2.41 46.18
C LEU A 204 -23.93 -2.83 47.41
N ASN A 205 -23.20 -3.22 48.45
CA ASN A 205 -23.62 -3.47 49.83
C ASN A 205 -24.12 -4.89 50.15
N SER A 206 -23.24 -5.66 50.80
CA SER A 206 -23.63 -6.47 51.95
C SER A 206 -22.75 -6.02 53.13
N ARG A 207 -23.33 -5.14 53.95
CA ARG A 207 -22.90 -4.91 55.34
C ARG A 207 -23.37 -6.08 56.19
#